data_AF-A0A8B8B5E9-F1
#
_entry.id   AF-A0A8B8B5E9-F1
#
_cell.length_a   1.000
_cell.length_b   1.000
_cell.length_c   1.000
_cell.angle_alpha   90.00
_cell.angle_beta   90.00
_cell.angle_gamma   90.00
#
_symmetry.space_group_name_H-M   'P 1'
#
loop_
_entity.id
_entity.type
_entity.pdbx_description
1 polymer ?
#
loop_
_entity_poly.entity_id
_entity_poly.type
_entity_poly.pdbx_seq_one_letter_code
_entity_poly.pdbx_strand_id
1 'polypeptide(L)'
;MWDHFGKFNETISGDTENNEVEVSCERKNNVYKKPDRYYVYCKCVIHNGKLKRHIIRKHKTEPEIIKILKKDKATQNIFFDRKRKDGIYEFNVVLILSYFEVVMMMKYLDK
;
A
#
# COMPACT_ATOMS: atom_id res chain seq x y z
N MET A 1 -0.62 16.39 27.98
CA MET A 1 0.21 15.96 29.12
C MET A 1 0.67 14.55 28.85
N TRP A 2 1.91 14.40 28.40
CA TRP A 2 2.90 13.33 28.61
C TRP A 2 4.13 13.87 27.86
N ASP A 3 4.92 14.65 28.60
CA ASP A 3 6.15 15.31 28.19
C ASP A 3 7.36 14.35 28.26
N HIS A 4 8.51 14.85 27.77
CA HIS A 4 9.90 14.32 27.84
C HIS A 4 10.29 13.45 26.63
N PHE A 5 11.00 13.95 25.61
CA PHE A 5 12.27 14.71 25.57
C PHE A 5 13.43 13.95 26.26
N GLY A 6 14.27 13.33 25.45
CA GLY A 6 15.56 12.78 25.84
C GLY A 6 16.54 12.91 24.67
N LYS A 7 17.23 14.04 24.59
CA LYS A 7 18.49 14.18 23.84
C LYS A 7 19.59 13.47 24.63
N PHE A 8 20.50 12.76 23.98
CA PHE A 8 21.91 12.74 24.40
C PHE A 8 22.80 12.35 23.21
N ASN A 9 23.80 13.19 22.96
CA ASN A 9 24.93 12.95 22.07
C ASN A 9 26.07 12.26 22.84
N GLU A 10 27.05 11.77 22.10
CA GLU A 10 28.50 11.71 22.43
C GLU A 10 29.15 10.41 22.97
N THR A 11 30.11 9.96 22.13
CA THR A 11 31.48 9.44 22.33
C THR A 11 31.83 8.15 23.09
N ILE A 12 32.31 7.17 22.30
CA ILE A 12 33.53 6.33 22.36
C ILE A 12 34.24 6.14 23.73
N SER A 13 34.48 4.87 24.13
CA SER A 13 35.82 4.23 24.32
C SER A 13 35.72 2.98 25.22
N GLY A 14 36.42 1.89 24.90
CA GLY A 14 36.71 0.81 25.85
C GLY A 14 36.74 -0.60 25.24
N ASP A 15 37.94 -1.06 24.91
CA ASP A 15 38.26 -2.39 24.37
C ASP A 15 38.01 -3.51 25.39
N THR A 16 37.50 -4.67 24.95
CA THR A 16 37.85 -5.99 25.50
C THR A 16 37.55 -7.07 24.47
N GLU A 17 38.58 -7.84 24.14
CA GLU A 17 38.62 -8.93 23.15
C GLU A 17 37.80 -10.19 23.55
N ASN A 18 37.61 -11.05 22.55
CA ASN A 18 37.45 -12.52 22.61
C ASN A 18 36.04 -13.12 22.70
N ASN A 19 35.41 -13.36 21.55
CA ASN A 19 35.27 -14.72 20.99
C ASN A 19 34.40 -14.66 19.73
N GLU A 20 35.04 -14.93 18.59
CA GLU A 20 34.37 -15.14 17.32
C GLU A 20 33.56 -16.45 17.39
N VAL A 21 32.27 -16.31 17.66
CA VAL A 21 31.29 -17.24 17.09
C VAL A 21 30.49 -16.43 16.09
N GLU A 22 30.96 -16.42 14.84
CA GLU A 22 30.19 -15.94 13.70
C GLU A 22 28.98 -16.86 13.51
N VAL A 23 27.95 -16.67 14.34
CA VAL A 23 26.60 -17.10 14.01
C VAL A 23 26.12 -16.13 12.94
N SER A 24 26.38 -16.47 11.67
CA SER A 24 25.74 -15.82 10.54
C SER A 24 24.23 -16.06 10.67
N CYS A 25 23.55 -15.12 11.32
CA CYS A 25 22.11 -15.01 11.21
C CYS A 25 21.83 -14.51 9.79
N GLU A 26 21.79 -15.44 8.84
CA GLU A 26 21.21 -15.22 7.52
C GLU A 26 19.76 -14.77 7.74
N ARG A 27 19.57 -13.47 7.90
CA ARG A 27 18.28 -12.81 7.76
C ARG A 27 17.91 -13.00 6.31
N LYS A 28 17.23 -14.10 6.01
CA LYS A 28 16.50 -14.29 4.77
C LYS A 28 15.57 -13.09 4.67
N ASN A 29 16.02 -12.06 3.94
CA ASN A 29 15.27 -10.85 3.67
C ASN A 29 14.14 -11.28 2.74
N ASN A 30 13.08 -11.84 3.31
CA ASN A 30 11.88 -12.17 2.57
C ASN A 30 11.24 -10.81 2.23
N VAL A 31 11.62 -10.26 1.07
CA VAL A 31 11.16 -8.94 0.63
C VAL A 31 9.67 -9.04 0.36
N TYR A 32 8.87 -8.69 1.37
CA TYR A 32 7.42 -8.66 1.24
C TYR A 32 7.04 -7.70 0.10
N LYS A 33 6.52 -8.27 -0.99
CA LYS A 33 5.98 -7.49 -2.11
C LYS A 33 4.60 -6.99 -1.72
N LYS A 34 4.45 -5.67 -1.67
CA LYS A 34 3.13 -5.05 -1.47
C LYS A 34 2.22 -5.41 -2.65
N PRO A 35 0.97 -5.83 -2.39
CA PRO A 35 0.05 -6.22 -3.44
C PRO A 35 -0.34 -5.00 -4.29
N ASP A 36 -0.65 -5.30 -5.54
CA ASP A 36 -1.17 -4.35 -6.49
C ASP A 36 -2.57 -3.87 -6.10
N ARG A 37 -2.89 -2.63 -6.48
CA ARG A 37 -4.13 -1.97 -6.08
C ARG A 37 -4.84 -1.40 -7.29
N TYR A 38 -6.06 -1.85 -7.54
CA TYR A 38 -6.91 -1.21 -8.54
C TYR A 38 -7.34 0.18 -8.07
N TYR A 39 -7.40 1.14 -8.99
CA TYR A 39 -7.89 2.48 -8.72
C TYR A 39 -9.05 2.84 -9.64
N VAL A 40 -10.18 3.18 -9.02
CA VAL A 40 -11.47 3.36 -9.70
C VAL A 40 -11.46 4.49 -10.71
N TYR A 41 -10.86 5.65 -10.40
CA TYR A 41 -10.91 6.80 -11.32
C TYR A 41 -10.08 6.61 -12.59
N CYS A 42 -8.90 5.99 -12.47
CA CYS A 42 -8.09 5.70 -13.65
C CYS A 42 -8.45 4.38 -14.33
N LYS A 43 -9.34 3.58 -13.72
CA LYS A 43 -9.64 2.21 -14.12
C LYS A 43 -8.39 1.36 -14.37
N CYS A 44 -7.35 1.54 -13.54
CA CYS A 44 -6.05 0.91 -13.76
C CYS A 44 -5.45 0.30 -12.49
N VAL A 45 -4.52 -0.64 -12.68
CA VAL A 45 -3.79 -1.31 -11.60
C VAL A 45 -2.56 -0.49 -11.22
N ILE A 46 -2.44 -0.17 -9.94
CA ILE A 46 -1.30 0.54 -9.36
C ILE A 46 -0.38 -0.47 -8.69
N HIS A 47 0.82 -0.62 -9.26
CA HIS A 47 1.79 -1.59 -8.77
C HIS A 47 2.44 -1.17 -7.45
N ASN A 48 2.87 -2.18 -6.67
CA ASN A 48 3.65 -2.02 -5.45
C ASN A 48 2.93 -1.23 -4.32
N GLY A 49 1.60 -1.24 -4.30
CA GLY A 49 0.80 -0.62 -3.24
C GLY A 49 0.92 0.91 -3.13
N LYS A 50 1.38 1.60 -4.19
CA LYS A 50 1.63 3.06 -4.18
C LYS A 50 0.37 3.91 -4.44
N LEU A 51 -0.81 3.44 -4.03
CA LEU A 51 -2.11 4.07 -4.32
C LEU A 51 -2.20 5.52 -3.83
N LYS A 52 -1.90 5.81 -2.56
CA LYS A 52 -1.94 7.18 -2.01
C LYS A 52 -1.05 8.14 -2.81
N ARG A 53 0.17 7.71 -3.16
CA ARG A 53 1.12 8.50 -3.96
C ARG A 53 0.57 8.75 -5.37
N HIS A 54 -0.05 7.75 -5.97
CA HIS A 54 -0.69 7.89 -7.29
C HIS A 54 -1.80 8.94 -7.25
N ILE A 55 -2.74 8.83 -6.30
CA ILE A 55 -3.85 9.77 -6.14
C ILE A 55 -3.34 11.20 -5.94
N ILE A 56 -2.38 11.40 -5.04
CA ILE A 56 -1.82 12.73 -4.75
C ILE A 56 -1.10 13.32 -5.98
N ARG A 57 -0.50 12.51 -6.85
CA ARG A 57 0.23 13.03 -8.02
C ARG A 57 -0.69 13.28 -9.21
N LYS A 58 -1.65 12.40 -9.46
CA LYS A 58 -2.50 12.43 -10.65
C LYS A 58 -3.84 13.14 -10.44
N HIS A 59 -4.34 13.16 -9.22
CA HIS A 59 -5.67 13.68 -8.87
C HIS A 59 -5.61 14.80 -7.81
N LYS A 60 -4.48 15.50 -7.70
CA LYS A 60 -4.34 16.62 -6.73
C LYS A 60 -5.37 17.74 -6.93
N THR A 61 -5.89 17.88 -8.14
CA THR A 61 -6.85 18.92 -8.52
C THR A 61 -8.30 18.52 -8.26
N GLU A 62 -8.55 17.25 -7.94
CA GLU A 62 -9.91 16.79 -7.65
C GLU A 62 -10.40 17.43 -6.34
N PRO A 63 -11.62 18.01 -6.31
CA PRO A 63 -12.12 18.72 -5.13
C PRO A 63 -12.11 17.86 -3.85
N GLU A 64 -12.41 16.57 -3.95
CA GLU A 64 -12.36 15.66 -2.81
C GLU A 64 -10.93 15.46 -2.27
N ILE A 65 -9.94 15.38 -3.16
CA ILE A 65 -8.53 15.20 -2.81
C ILE A 65 -7.98 16.49 -2.20
N ILE A 66 -8.33 17.65 -2.75
CA ILE A 66 -7.96 18.95 -2.16
C ILE A 66 -8.52 19.07 -0.73
N LYS A 67 -9.79 18.71 -0.54
CA LYS A 67 -10.45 18.79 0.77
C LYS A 67 -9.79 17.87 1.79
N ILE A 68 -9.50 16.61 1.42
CA ILE A 68 -8.91 15.64 2.35
C ILE A 68 -7.46 15.97 2.71
N LEU A 69 -6.68 16.50 1.77
CA LEU A 69 -5.27 16.85 2.02
C LEU A 69 -5.11 18.00 3.04
N LYS A 70 -6.16 18.79 3.26
CA LYS A 70 -6.22 19.83 4.30
C LYS A 70 -6.59 19.29 5.69
N LYS A 71 -7.00 18.03 5.81
CA LYS A 71 -7.38 17.39 7.08
C LYS A 71 -6.16 16.77 7.76
N ASP A 72 -6.33 16.38 9.02
CA ASP A 72 -5.30 15.67 9.80
C ASP A 72 -4.97 14.29 9.18
N LYS A 73 -3.84 13.72 9.62
CA LYS A 73 -3.33 12.45 9.07
C LYS A 73 -4.28 11.27 9.31
N ALA A 74 -5.00 11.21 10.44
CA ALA A 74 -5.90 10.11 10.73
C ALA A 74 -7.10 10.13 9.77
N THR A 75 -7.70 11.31 9.57
CA THR A 75 -8.77 11.53 8.60
C THR A 75 -8.31 11.21 7.17
N GLN A 76 -7.11 11.64 6.79
CA GLN A 76 -6.53 11.27 5.49
C GLN A 76 -6.38 9.75 5.33
N ASN A 77 -5.88 9.06 6.36
CA ASN A 77 -5.67 7.60 6.29
C ASN A 77 -6.99 6.86 6.11
N ILE A 78 -8.04 7.23 6.84
CA ILE A 78 -9.39 6.66 6.68
C ILE A 78 -9.89 6.83 5.24
N PHE A 79 -9.71 8.02 4.67
CA PHE A 79 -10.11 8.29 3.28
C PHE A 79 -9.35 7.41 2.27
N PHE A 80 -8.03 7.34 2.35
CA PHE A 80 -7.24 6.53 1.42
C PHE A 80 -7.47 5.03 1.61
N ASP A 81 -7.83 4.59 2.81
CA ASP A 81 -8.24 3.21 3.08
C ASP A 81 -9.60 2.89 2.42
N ARG A 82 -10.56 3.83 2.46
CA ARG A 82 -11.83 3.68 1.72
C ARG A 82 -11.59 3.55 0.22
N LYS A 83 -10.81 4.47 -0.39
CA LYS A 83 -10.46 4.38 -1.81
C LYS A 83 -9.77 3.07 -2.20
N ARG A 84 -8.99 2.48 -1.28
CA ARG A 84 -8.41 1.15 -1.48
C ARG A 84 -9.48 0.06 -1.52
N LYS A 85 -10.44 0.09 -0.59
CA LYS A 85 -11.55 -0.88 -0.54
C LYS A 85 -12.45 -0.75 -1.77
N ASP A 86 -12.76 0.48 -2.18
CA ASP A 86 -13.54 0.76 -3.38
C ASP A 86 -12.88 0.13 -4.62
N GLY A 87 -11.55 0.29 -4.75
CA GLY A 87 -10.80 -0.33 -5.83
C GLY A 87 -10.84 -1.86 -5.83
N ILE A 88 -10.77 -2.48 -4.65
CA ILE A 88 -10.89 -3.96 -4.52
C ILE A 88 -12.29 -4.41 -4.94
N TYR A 89 -13.32 -3.72 -4.47
CA TYR A 89 -14.70 -4.04 -4.81
C TYR A 89 -14.95 -3.95 -6.32
N GLU A 90 -14.60 -2.81 -6.93
CA GLU A 90 -14.79 -2.58 -8.37
C GLU A 90 -14.05 -3.63 -9.21
N PHE A 91 -12.80 -3.95 -8.83
CA PHE A 91 -12.02 -4.96 -9.52
C PHE A 91 -12.67 -6.35 -9.44
N ASN A 92 -13.18 -6.72 -8.26
CA ASN A 92 -13.88 -8.00 -8.09
C ASN A 92 -15.17 -8.05 -8.92
N VAL A 93 -15.92 -6.95 -8.99
CA VAL A 93 -17.12 -6.86 -9.85
C VAL A 93 -16.74 -7.07 -11.31
N VAL A 94 -15.71 -6.37 -11.80
CA VAL A 94 -15.23 -6.52 -13.19
C VAL A 94 -14.81 -7.97 -13.48
N LEU A 95 -14.08 -8.62 -12.57
CA LEU A 95 -13.68 -10.02 -12.73
C LEU A 95 -14.87 -10.99 -12.76
N ILE A 96 -15.87 -10.75 -11.92
CA ILE A 96 -17.08 -11.59 -11.87
C ILE A 96 -17.85 -11.44 -13.18
N LEU A 97 -18.06 -10.20 -13.64
CA LEU A 97 -18.78 -9.93 -14.89
C LEU A 97 -18.07 -10.51 -16.11
N SER A 98 -16.75 -10.34 -16.20
CA SER A 98 -15.98 -10.90 -17.31
C SER A 98 -16.00 -12.43 -17.32
N TYR A 99 -15.99 -13.06 -16.15
CA TYR A 99 -16.14 -14.51 -16.04
C TYR A 99 -17.52 -14.97 -16.52
N PHE A 100 -18.60 -14.27 -16.12
CA PHE A 100 -19.95 -14.58 -16.59
C PHE A 100 -20.08 -14.45 -18.11
N GLU A 101 -19.51 -13.41 -18.71
CA GLU A 101 -19.51 -13.22 -20.17
C GLU A 101 -18.83 -14.40 -20.89
N VAL A 102 -17.64 -14.81 -20.44
CA VAL A 102 -16.89 -15.92 -21.05
C VAL A 102 -17.66 -17.23 -20.92
N VAL A 103 -18.18 -17.57 -19.73
CA VAL A 103 -18.92 -18.81 -19.51
C VAL A 103 -20.20 -18.85 -20.34
N MET A 104 -20.91 -17.74 -20.48
CA MET A 104 -22.10 -17.67 -21.33
C MET A 104 -21.70 -17.85 -22.79
N MET A 105 -20.67 -17.16 -23.28
CA MET A 105 -20.20 -17.29 -24.66
C MET A 105 -19.74 -18.71 -25.02
N MET A 106 -19.05 -19.40 -24.12
CA MET A 106 -18.65 -20.80 -24.35
C MET A 106 -19.86 -21.73 -24.51
N LYS A 107 -20.93 -21.54 -23.70
CA LYS A 107 -22.16 -22.34 -23.81
C LYS A 107 -22.95 -22.11 -25.10
N TYR A 108 -22.77 -20.98 -25.77
CA TYR A 108 -23.44 -20.70 -27.05
C TYR A 108 -22.70 -21.26 -28.26
N LEU A 109 -21.43 -21.64 -28.12
CA LEU A 109 -20.62 -22.23 -29.19
C LEU A 109 -20.70 -23.76 -29.24
N ASP A 110 -21.24 -24.39 -28.19
CA ASP A 110 -21.46 -25.85 -28.12
C ASP A 110 -22.83 -26.29 -28.71
N LYS A 111 -23.48 -25.46 -29.53
CA LYS A 111 -24.73 -25.76 -30.25
C LYS A 111 -24.51 -25.69 -31.76
#